data_AF-A0A948H0E3-F1
#
_entry.id   AF-A0A948H0E3-F1
#
_cell.length_a   1.000
_cell.length_b   1.000
_cell.length_c   1.000
_cell.angle_alpha   90.00
_cell.angle_beta   90.00
_cell.angle_gamma   90.00
#
_symmetry.space_group_name_H-M   'P 1'
#
loop_
_entity.id
_entity.type
_entity.pdbx_description
1 polymer ?
#
loop_
_entity_poly.entity_id
_entity_poly.type
_entity_poly.pdbx_seq_one_letter_code
_entity_poly.pdbx_strand_id
1 'polypeptide(L)' 'MKIIRNILIIILVIIAIVYHGQTIKAQRVKDVRLRYKLQEGKITKDQYEQFKQQNTYLNTFLNPKEVLSVD' A
#
# COMPACT_ATOMS: atom_id res chain seq x y z
N MET A 1 -24.42 4.78 26.70
CA MET A 1 -22.97 4.47 26.61
C MET A 1 -22.64 3.23 25.75
N LYS A 2 -23.28 2.07 25.94
CA LYS A 2 -22.99 0.85 25.14
C LYS A 2 -23.21 1.01 23.62
N ILE A 3 -24.25 1.74 23.22
CA ILE A 3 -24.59 2.00 21.81
C ILE A 3 -23.50 2.86 21.14
N ILE A 4 -23.10 3.95 21.78
CA ILE A 4 -22.05 4.87 21.27
C ILE A 4 -20.72 4.12 21.11
N ARG A 5 -20.35 3.28 22.08
CA ARG A 5 -19.15 2.44 21.98
C ARG A 5 -19.20 1.49 20.77
N ASN A 6 -20.35 0.85 20.54
CA ASN A 6 -20.51 -0.06 19.41
C ASN A 6 -20.43 0.68 18.07
N ILE A 7 -21.00 1.89 17.98
CA ILE A 7 -20.89 2.74 16.78
C ILE A 7 -19.42 3.12 16.52
N LEU A 8 -18.66 3.51 17.56
CA LEU A 8 -17.23 3.81 17.42
C LEU A 8 -16.42 2.61 16.91
N ILE A 9 -16.72 1.40 17.40
CA ILE A 9 -16.07 0.17 16.93
C ILE A 9 -16.37 -0.05 15.45
N ILE A 10 -17.63 0.11 15.03
CA ILE A 10 -18.01 -0.04 13.62
C ILE A 10 -17.26 0.95 12.74
N ILE A 11 -17.17 2.22 13.15
CA ILE A 11 -16.44 3.26 12.41
C ILE A 11 -14.96 2.89 12.27
N LEU A 12 -14.31 2.45 13.36
CA LEU A 12 -12.92 1.99 13.34
C LEU A 12 -12.69 0.83 12.37
N VAL A 13 -13.61 -0.14 12.35
CA VAL A 13 -13.55 -1.28 11.43
C VAL A 13 -13.67 -0.82 9.98
N ILE A 14 -14.61 0.09 9.68
CA ILE A 14 -14.77 0.65 8.33
C ILE A 14 -13.50 1.36 7.88
N ILE A 15 -12.91 2.20 8.74
CA ILE A 15 -11.66 2.91 8.44
C ILE A 15 -10.52 1.92 8.14
N ALA A 16 -10.39 0.86 8.95
CA ALA A 16 -9.38 -0.17 8.75
C ALA A 16 -9.54 -0.90 7.41
N ILE A 17 -10.79 -1.22 7.02
CA ILE A 17 -11.10 -1.86 5.73
C ILE A 17 -10.73 -0.93 4.56
N VAL A 18 -11.09 0.35 4.64
CA VAL A 18 -10.77 1.34 3.61
C VAL A 18 -9.25 1.49 3.46
N TYR A 19 -8.52 1.61 4.57
CA TYR A 19 -7.07 1.72 4.57
C TYR A 19 -6.38 0.46 4.00
N HIS A 20 -6.90 -0.72 4.35
CA HIS A 20 -6.44 -1.98 3.80
C HIS A 20 -6.58 -2.01 2.27
N GLY A 21 -7.74 -1.59 1.74
CA GLY A 21 -7.98 -1.48 0.31
C GLY A 21 -7.04 -0.51 -0.40
N GLN A 22 -6.75 0.65 0.20
CA GLN A 22 -5.77 1.60 -0.33
C GLN A 22 -4.36 1.02 -0.36
N THR A 23 -3.98 0.27 0.68
CA THR A 23 -2.66 -0.37 0.76
C THR A 23 -2.42 -1.35 -0.39
N ILE A 24 -3.42 -2.16 -0.72
CA ILE A 24 -3.35 -3.10 -1.86
C ILE A 24 -3.17 -2.32 -3.18
N LYS A 25 -3.92 -1.23 -3.36
CA LYS A 25 -3.78 -0.37 -4.55
C LYS A 25 -2.38 0.23 -4.63
N ALA A 26 -1.87 0.80 -3.54
CA ALA A 26 -0.53 1.37 -3.45
C ALA A 26 0.55 0.38 -3.88
N GLN A 27 0.49 -0.83 -3.32
CA GLN A 27 1.46 -1.87 -3.62
C GLN A 27 1.45 -2.24 -5.10
N ARG A 28 0.26 -2.41 -5.70
CA ARG A 28 0.12 -2.69 -7.14
C ARG A 28 0.66 -1.56 -8.00
N VAL A 29 0.34 -0.32 -7.69
CA VAL A 29 0.83 0.84 -8.45
C VAL A 29 2.35 0.91 -8.40
N LYS A 30 2.93 0.68 -7.23
CA LYS A 30 4.39 0.67 -7.04
C LYS A 30 5.05 -0.48 -7.82
N ASP A 31 4.46 -1.67 -7.82
CA ASP A 31 4.91 -2.82 -8.63
C ASP A 31 4.88 -2.52 -10.13
N VAL A 32 3.78 -1.95 -10.62
CA VAL A 32 3.64 -1.57 -12.04
C VAL A 32 4.68 -0.51 -12.41
N ARG A 33 4.87 0.51 -11.56
CA ARG A 33 5.87 1.56 -11.78
C ARG A 33 7.30 1.01 -11.76
N LEU A 34 7.58 0.02 -10.92
CA LEU A 34 8.86 -0.71 -10.88
C LEU A 34 9.11 -1.50 -12.16
N ARG A 35 8.10 -2.23 -12.66
CA ARG A 35 8.18 -2.93 -13.94
C ARG A 35 8.41 -1.98 -15.11
N TYR A 36 7.71 -0.85 -15.13
CA TYR A 36 7.88 0.18 -16.15
C TYR A 36 9.32 0.73 -16.16
N LYS A 37 9.87 1.06 -14.98
CA LYS A 37 11.26 1.53 -14.86
C LYS A 37 12.27 0.50 -15.38
N LEU A 38 12.03 -0.80 -15.17
CA LEU A 38 12.86 -1.87 -15.71
C LEU A 38 12.76 -1.93 -17.25
N GLN A 39 11.55 -1.86 -17.79
CA GLN A 39 11.30 -1.88 -19.24
C GLN A 39 11.91 -0.67 -19.96
N GLU A 40 11.89 0.50 -19.32
CA GLU A 40 12.52 1.72 -19.82
C GLU A 40 14.06 1.73 -19.65
N GLY A 41 14.64 0.70 -19.03
CA GLY A 41 16.08 0.63 -18.74
C GLY A 41 16.55 1.65 -17.69
N LYS A 42 15.64 2.27 -16.94
CA LYS A 42 15.96 3.24 -15.87
C LYS A 42 16.56 2.59 -14.63
N ILE A 43 16.30 1.30 -14.44
CA ILE A 43 16.88 0.48 -13.37
C ILE A 43 17.40 -0.84 -13.97
N THR A 44 18.42 -1.41 -13.34
CA THR A 44 18.91 -2.74 -13.71
C THR A 44 18.00 -3.85 -13.17
N LYS A 45 18.19 -5.06 -13.69
CA LYS A 45 17.46 -6.24 -13.20
C LYS A 45 17.74 -6.51 -11.71
N ASP A 46 18.98 -6.30 -11.26
CA ASP A 46 19.35 -6.50 -9.86
C ASP A 46 18.68 -5.45 -8.95
N GLN A 47 18.64 -4.20 -9.38
CA GLN A 47 17.91 -3.13 -8.68
C GLN A 47 16.41 -3.42 -8.62
N TYR A 48 15.83 -3.94 -9.70
CA TYR A 48 14.42 -4.34 -9.73
C TYR A 48 14.12 -5.42 -8.67
N GLU A 49 14.94 -6.48 -8.58
CA GLU A 49 14.71 -7.54 -7.59
C GLU A 49 14.91 -7.03 -6.16
N GLN A 50 15.89 -6.14 -5.91
CA GLN A 50 16.06 -5.49 -4.61
C GLN A 50 14.83 -4.66 -4.21
N PHE A 51 14.34 -3.81 -5.12
CA PHE A 51 13.17 -2.98 -4.84
C PHE A 51 11.89 -3.78 -4.71
N LYS A 52 11.76 -4.88 -5.46
CA LYS A 52 10.63 -5.81 -5.36
C LYS A 52 10.61 -6.53 -4.01
N GLN A 53 11.77 -6.96 -3.51
CA GLN A 53 11.89 -7.51 -2.15
C GLN A 53 11.51 -6.50 -1.07
N GLN A 54 11.78 -5.21 -1.31
CA GLN A 54 11.36 -4.14 -0.40
C GLN A 54 9.87 -3.76 -0.56
N ASN A 55 9.25 -4.02 -1.70
CA ASN A 55 7.85 -3.69 -2.01
C ASN A 55 6.86 -4.74 -1.46
N THR A 56 6.98 -5.06 -0.17
CA THR A 56 6.07 -5.97 0.52
C THR A 56 4.80 -5.25 0.98
N TYR A 57 3.70 -6.01 1.06
CA TYR A 57 2.44 -5.51 1.61
C TYR A 57 2.62 -4.84 2.97
N LEU A 58 3.40 -5.47 3.85
CA LEU A 58 3.64 -4.97 5.21
C LEU A 58 4.38 -3.61 5.19
N ASN A 59 5.40 -3.48 4.34
CA ASN A 59 6.14 -2.22 4.20
C ASN A 59 5.27 -1.10 3.66
N THR A 60 4.41 -1.41 2.68
CA THR A 60 3.45 -0.43 2.16
C THR A 60 2.38 -0.09 3.20
N PHE A 61 1.85 -1.08 3.92
CA PHE A 61 0.85 -0.88 4.97
C PHE A 61 1.34 0.04 6.09
N LEU A 62 2.61 -0.15 6.50
CA LEU A 62 3.26 0.65 7.54
C LEU A 62 3.74 2.02 7.04
N ASN A 63 3.66 2.29 5.73
CA ASN A 63 4.04 3.56 5.14
C ASN A 63 2.81 4.33 4.66
N PRO A 64 2.16 5.12 5.53
CA PRO A 64 0.90 5.80 5.21
C PRO A 64 1.04 6.79 4.05
N LYS A 65 2.25 7.33 3.82
CA LYS A 65 2.50 8.20 2.66
C LYS A 65 2.26 7.44 1.35
N GLU A 66 2.72 6.20 1.25
CA GLU A 66 2.50 5.36 0.06
C GLU A 66 1.05 4.91 -0.08
N VAL A 67 0.38 4.64 1.04
CA VAL A 67 -1.03 4.22 1.06
C VAL A 67 -1.97 5.35 0.63
N LEU A 68 -1.71 6.57 1.10
CA LEU A 68 -2.58 7.73 0.88
C LEU A 68 -2.25 8.50 -0.39
N SER A 69 -1.05 8.36 -0.96
CA SER A 69 -0.63 9.06 -2.18
C SER A 69 -0.92 8.27 -3.47
N VAL A 70 -1.87 7.33 -3.43
CA VAL A 70 -2.25 6.52 -4.59
C VAL A 70 -3.24 7.30 -5.44
N ASP A 71 -2.73 8.29 -6.16
CA ASP A 71 -3.42 8.97 -7.27
C ASP A 71 -2.95 8.43 -8.62
#